data_AF-J6F2F5-F1
#
_entry.id   AF-J6F2F5-F1
#
_cell.length_a   1.000
_cell.length_b   1.000
_cell.length_c   1.000
_cell.angle_alpha   90.00
_cell.angle_beta   90.00
_cell.angle_gamma   90.00
#
_symmetry.space_group_name_H-M   'P 1'
#
loop_
_entity.id
_entity.type
_entity.pdbx_description
1 polymer ?
#
loop_
_entity_poly.entity_id
_entity_poly.type
_entity_poly.pdbx_seq_one_letter_code
_entity_poly.pdbx_strand_id
1 'polypeptide(L)' 'MKEVPTYKLISQSVLIDRMKVNGSLARRAIIHLEKEGLIKKVVKHHAQWIYTRASAKE' A
#
# COMPACT_ATOMS: atom_id res chain seq x y z
N MET A 1 0.39 10.65 -8.22
CA MET A 1 0.48 10.21 -6.81
C MET A 1 -0.87 10.05 -6.09
N LYS A 2 -2.01 10.49 -6.67
CA LYS A 2 -3.34 10.47 -6.00
C LYS A 2 -4.08 9.12 -6.00
N GLU A 3 -3.59 8.10 -6.70
CA GLU A 3 -4.39 6.88 -6.93
C GLU A 3 -4.30 5.86 -5.79
N VAL A 4 -3.10 5.60 -5.25
CA VAL A 4 -2.90 4.52 -4.26
C VAL A 4 -3.64 4.77 -2.93
N PRO A 5 -3.59 5.98 -2.32
CA PRO A 5 -4.32 6.25 -1.07
C PRO A 5 -5.85 6.22 -1.23
N THR A 6 -6.36 6.17 -2.46
CA THR A 6 -7.81 6.05 -2.72
C THR A 6 -8.29 4.61 -2.55
N TYR A 7 -7.41 3.62 -2.68
CA TYR A 7 -7.78 2.22 -2.64
C TYR A 7 -8.16 1.76 -1.22
N LYS A 8 -9.20 0.92 -1.15
CA LYS A 8 -9.63 0.31 0.12
C LYS A 8 -8.64 -0.74 0.64
N LEU A 9 -8.15 -1.58 -0.28
CA LEU A 9 -7.15 -2.62 0.00
C LEU A 9 -5.86 -2.28 -0.74
N ILE A 10 -4.75 -2.25 -0.01
CA ILE A 10 -3.43 -1.96 -0.53
C ILE A 10 -2.52 -3.14 -0.18
N SER A 11 -2.02 -3.82 -1.21
CA SER A 11 -1.07 -4.94 -1.09
C SER A 11 -0.15 -4.97 -2.30
N GLN A 12 0.93 -5.75 -2.21
CA GLN A 12 1.92 -5.87 -3.29
C GLN A 12 1.26 -6.34 -4.60
N SER A 13 0.42 -7.37 -4.54
CA SER A 13 -0.29 -7.92 -5.70
C SER A 13 -1.26 -6.91 -6.33
N VAL A 14 -2.03 -6.19 -5.50
CA VAL A 14 -2.99 -5.17 -5.99
C VAL A 14 -2.26 -4.05 -6.74
N LEU A 15 -1.09 -3.63 -6.27
CA LEU A 15 -0.29 -2.60 -6.95
C LEU A 15 0.31 -3.11 -8.26
N ILE A 16 0.77 -4.37 -8.31
CA ILE A 16 1.27 -4.99 -9.55
C ILE A 16 0.15 -5.01 -10.61
N ASP A 17 -1.04 -5.45 -10.23
CA ASP A 17 -2.16 -5.59 -11.17
C ASP A 17 -2.65 -4.26 -11.72
N ARG A 18 -2.76 -3.23 -10.86
CA ARG A 18 -3.31 -1.91 -11.20
C ARG A 18 -2.31 -0.99 -11.85
N MET A 19 -1.11 -0.87 -11.28
CA MET A 19 -0.08 0.07 -11.75
C MET A 19 0.87 -0.55 -12.76
N LYS A 20 0.77 -1.87 -13.02
CA LYS A 20 1.65 -2.61 -13.93
C LYS A 20 3.13 -2.44 -13.58
N VAL A 21 3.44 -2.52 -12.29
CA VAL A 21 4.80 -2.39 -11.73
C VAL A 21 5.34 -3.71 -11.20
N ASN A 22 6.66 -3.81 -11.09
CA ASN A 22 7.33 -4.99 -10.52
C ASN A 22 7.12 -5.06 -9.01
N GLY A 23 7.15 -6.27 -8.45
CA GLY A 23 6.95 -6.48 -7.01
C GLY A 23 7.99 -5.78 -6.11
N SER A 24 9.23 -5.62 -6.59
CA SER A 24 10.28 -4.87 -5.89
C SER A 24 9.93 -3.38 -5.74
N LEU A 25 9.40 -2.78 -6.80
CA LEU A 25 8.95 -1.38 -6.81
C LEU A 25 7.69 -1.21 -5.96
N ALA A 26 6.74 -2.13 -6.06
CA ALA A 26 5.53 -2.13 -5.22
C ALA A 26 5.86 -2.16 -3.72
N ARG A 27 6.83 -3.00 -3.31
CA ARG A 27 7.30 -3.04 -1.91
C ARG A 27 7.90 -1.72 -1.46
N ARG A 28 8.78 -1.13 -2.27
CA ARG A 28 9.38 0.17 -1.98
C ARG A 28 8.33 1.27 -1.89
N ALA A 29 7.36 1.27 -2.79
CA ALA A 29 6.25 2.22 -2.81
C ALA A 29 5.40 2.12 -1.53
N ILE A 30 5.04 0.91 -1.09
CA ILE A 30 4.30 0.71 0.17
C ILE A 30 5.09 1.26 1.36
N ILE A 31 6.39 0.99 1.44
CA ILE A 31 7.24 1.51 2.54
C ILE A 31 7.30 3.03 2.51
N HIS A 32 7.40 3.64 1.32
CA HIS A 32 7.43 5.08 1.18
C HIS A 32 6.10 5.73 1.59
N LEU A 33 4.97 5.19 1.13
CA LEU A 33 3.63 5.65 1.48
C LEU A 33 3.30 5.44 2.97
N GLU A 34 3.81 4.37 3.58
CA GLU A 34 3.72 4.14 5.03
C GLU A 34 4.51 5.21 5.80
N LYS A 35 5.71 5.59 5.34
CA LYS A 35 6.52 6.65 5.94
C LYS A 35 5.87 8.04 5.82
N GLU A 36 5.20 8.31 4.72
CA GLU A 36 4.45 9.55 4.50
C GLU A 36 3.12 9.59 5.26
N GLY A 37 2.68 8.48 5.86
CA GLY A 37 1.43 8.40 6.61
C GLY A 37 0.16 8.39 5.74
N LEU A 38 0.29 8.18 4.42
CA LEU A 38 -0.85 8.14 3.49
C LEU A 38 -1.66 6.83 3.58
N ILE A 39 -1.03 5.78 4.09
CA ILE A 39 -1.62 4.45 4.26
C ILE A 39 -1.37 3.92 5.67
N LYS A 40 -2.33 3.17 6.20
CA LYS A 40 -2.27 2.55 7.53
C LYS A 40 -1.98 1.06 7.38
N LYS A 41 -1.01 0.58 8.16
CA LYS A 41 -0.69 -0.84 8.25
C LYS A 41 -1.78 -1.56 9.06
N VAL A 42 -2.32 -2.65 8.51
CA VAL A 42 -3.22 -3.56 9.22
C VAL A 42 -2.46 -4.80 9.66
N VAL A 43 -1.80 -5.50 8.71
CA VAL A 43 -0.96 -6.68 8.97
C VAL A 43 0.30 -6.60 8.14
N LYS A 44 1.46 -6.86 8.76
CA LYS A 44 2.75 -6.99 8.07
C LYS A 44 3.43 -8.27 8.53
N HIS A 45 3.36 -9.29 7.69
CA HIS A 45 4.01 -10.59 7.86
C HIS A 45 4.88 -10.88 6.63
N HIS A 46 5.86 -11.79 6.73
CA HIS A 46 6.72 -12.09 5.58
C HIS A 46 5.93 -12.63 4.37
N ALA A 47 4.85 -13.38 4.64
CA ALA A 47 3.99 -13.94 3.60
C ALA A 47 2.99 -12.93 3.01
N GLN A 48 2.50 -11.97 3.80
CA GLN A 48 1.45 -11.05 3.34
C GLN A 48 1.51 -9.68 4.00
N TRP A 49 1.35 -8.65 3.17
CA TRP A 49 1.37 -7.24 3.53
C TRP A 49 0.00 -6.65 3.21
N ILE A 50 -0.74 -6.24 4.25
CA ILE A 50 -2.09 -5.70 4.14
C ILE A 50 -2.10 -4.29 4.73
N TYR A 51 -2.44 -3.35 3.88
CA TYR A 51 -2.56 -1.94 4.20
C TYR A 51 -3.94 -1.44 3.77
N THR A 52 -4.39 -0.38 4.43
CA THR A 52 -5.62 0.35 4.11
C THR A 52 -5.29 1.84 3.94
N ARG A 53 -6.17 2.60 3.30
CA ARG A 53 -6.03 4.05 3.24
C ARG A 53 -6.05 4.66 4.65
N ALA A 54 -5.27 5.72 4.87
CA ALA A 54 -5.40 6.53 6.07
C ALA A 54 -6.71 7.34 6.00
N SER A 55 -7.79 6.81 6.58
CA SER A 55 -8.99 7.62 6.82
C SER A 55 -8.74 8.54 8.01
N ALA A 56 -9.17 9.80 7.94
CA ALA A 56 -9.16 10.77 9.03
C ALA A 56 -10.14 10.43 10.18
N LYS A 57 -10.34 9.15 10.48
CA LYS A 57 -11.14 8.69 11.60
C LYS A 57 -10.29 7.82 12.52
N GLU A 58 -10.26 8.32 13.76
CA GLU A 58 -9.56 7.89 14.98
C GLU A 58 -8.08 8.25 15.05
#